data_AF-A0AA85G9Y3-F1
#
_entry.id   AF-A0AA85G9Y3-F1
#
_cell.length_a   1.000
_cell.length_b   1.000
_cell.length_c   1.000
_cell.angle_alpha   90.00
_cell.angle_beta   90.00
_cell.angle_gamma   90.00
#
_symmetry.space_group_name_H-M   'P 1'
#
loop_
_entity.id
_entity.type
_entity.pdbx_description
1 polymer ?
#
loop_
_entity_poly.entity_id
_entity_poly.type
_entity_poly.pdbx_seq_one_letter_code
_entity_poly.pdbx_strand_id
1 'polypeptide(L)'
;MPWIGAVVLPYRHGTTEELQRILRQHRINVHYKTTNTLRNTLVRLKEKIPFMPTQNCVYKLGCVDCDAFYNGESSREILTRAKEHIRYTKKPPNNNNSISRNFQQSSN
;
A
#
# COMPACT_ATOMS: atom_id res chain seq x y z
N MET A 1 46.45 -11.05 12.27
CA MET A 1 45.67 -11.82 11.27
C MET A 1 44.36 -11.08 11.00
N PRO A 2 44.05 -10.73 9.75
CA PRO A 2 42.83 -9.99 9.40
C PRO A 2 41.57 -10.87 9.47
N TRP A 3 40.41 -10.22 9.61
CA TRP A 3 39.09 -10.86 9.53
C TRP A 3 38.81 -11.34 8.10
N ILE A 4 38.14 -12.49 7.97
CA ILE A 4 37.82 -13.11 6.67
C ILE A 4 36.51 -12.54 6.10
N GLY A 5 35.58 -12.13 6.96
CA GLY A 5 34.31 -11.56 6.55
C GLY A 5 33.50 -11.02 7.72
N ALA A 6 32.36 -10.40 7.42
CA ALA A 6 31.42 -9.89 8.41
C ALA A 6 30.00 -10.38 8.13
N VAL A 7 29.27 -10.74 9.18
CA VAL A 7 27.89 -11.21 9.13
C VAL A 7 27.03 -10.35 10.05
N VAL A 8 25.83 -10.00 9.58
CA VAL A 8 24.86 -9.23 10.36
C VAL A 8 23.70 -10.16 10.75
N LEU A 9 23.48 -10.31 12.05
CA LEU A 9 22.43 -11.20 12.60
C LEU A 9 21.45 -10.43 13.48
N PRO A 10 20.18 -10.84 13.53
CA PRO A 10 19.26 -10.35 14.54
C PRO A 10 19.62 -10.92 15.91
N TYR A 11 19.73 -10.06 16.94
CA TYR A 11 20.02 -10.51 18.30
C TYR A 11 18.88 -11.38 18.85
N ARG A 12 19.21 -12.60 19.31
CA ARG A 12 18.28 -13.51 19.98
C ARG A 12 19.01 -14.17 21.15
N HIS A 13 18.62 -13.77 22.35
CA HIS A 13 19.25 -14.21 23.59
C HIS A 13 19.47 -15.73 23.63
N GLY A 14 20.69 -16.13 23.99
CA GLY A 14 21.13 -17.51 24.11
C GLY A 14 21.50 -18.22 22.80
N THR A 15 20.96 -17.78 21.65
CA THR A 15 21.27 -18.39 20.34
C THR A 15 22.38 -17.64 19.63
N THR A 16 22.28 -16.31 19.59
CA THR A 16 23.23 -15.47 18.85
C THR A 16 24.63 -15.44 19.45
N GLU A 17 24.71 -15.59 20.77
CA GLU A 17 25.94 -15.54 21.55
C GLU A 17 26.81 -16.77 21.26
N GLU A 18 26.19 -17.94 21.16
CA GLU A 18 26.88 -19.18 20.79
C GLU A 18 27.32 -19.14 19.32
N LEU A 19 26.46 -18.63 18.43
CA LEU A 19 26.81 -18.38 17.03
C LEU A 19 28.01 -17.42 16.90
N GLN A 20 28.05 -16.35 17.69
CA GLN A 20 29.18 -15.43 17.70
C GLN A 20 30.47 -16.11 18.16
N ARG A 21 30.39 -16.99 19.16
CA ARG A 21 31.55 -17.74 19.67
C ARG A 21 32.17 -18.61 18.57
N ILE A 22 31.34 -19.34 17.83
CA ILE A 22 31.76 -20.18 16.70
C ILE A 22 32.32 -19.32 15.56
N LEU A 23 31.61 -18.27 15.14
CA LEU A 23 32.02 -17.41 14.02
C LEU A 23 33.33 -16.66 14.29
N ARG A 24 33.61 -16.29 15.54
CA ARG A 24 34.89 -15.67 15.94
C ARG A 24 36.07 -16.62 15.80
N GLN A 25 35.89 -17.92 16.04
CA GLN A 25 36.95 -18.92 15.82
C GLN A 25 37.31 -19.01 14.34
N HIS A 26 36.33 -18.82 13.45
CA HIS A 26 36.51 -18.74 12.00
C HIS A 26 36.93 -17.34 11.51
N ARG A 27 37.30 -16.41 12.40
CA ARG A 27 37.70 -15.04 12.04
C ARG A 27 36.63 -14.28 11.25
N ILE A 28 35.36 -14.53 11.55
CA ILE A 28 34.22 -13.80 11.01
C ILE A 28 33.73 -12.81 12.07
N ASN A 29 33.58 -11.56 11.68
CA ASN A 29 33.05 -10.52 12.56
C ASN A 29 31.52 -10.58 12.56
N VAL A 30 30.90 -10.47 13.74
CA VAL A 30 29.43 -10.55 13.89
C VAL A 30 28.92 -9.21 14.40
N HIS A 31 27.98 -8.63 13.65
CA HIS A 31 27.28 -7.41 14.02
C HIS A 31 25.81 -7.71 14.28
N TYR A 32 25.23 -7.05 15.28
CA TYR A 32 23.84 -7.24 15.64
C TYR A 32 22.96 -6.13 15.08
N LYS A 33 21.86 -6.52 14.42
CA LYS A 33 20.80 -5.60 14.01
C LYS A 33 19.52 -5.93 14.78
N THR A 34 19.02 -4.99 15.56
CA THR A 34 17.73 -5.14 16.23
C THR A 34 16.60 -5.10 15.21
N THR A 35 15.82 -6.18 15.12
CA THR A 35 14.63 -6.26 14.24
C THR A 35 13.42 -5.54 14.83
N ASN A 36 13.38 -5.40 16.15
CA ASN A 36 12.27 -4.80 16.89
C ASN A 36 12.74 -3.52 17.58
N THR A 37 12.90 -2.44 16.80
CA THR A 37 13.17 -1.13 17.38
C THR A 37 11.91 -0.61 18.06
N LEU A 38 12.06 0.08 19.19
CA LEU A 38 10.96 0.77 19.87
C LEU A 38 10.15 1.64 18.89
N ARG A 39 10.84 2.22 17.90
CA ARG A 39 10.24 2.94 16.76
C ARG A 39 9.24 2.07 15.99
N ASN A 40 9.58 0.84 15.61
CA ASN A 40 8.65 -0.04 14.89
C ASN A 40 7.41 -0.40 15.72
N THR A 41 7.57 -0.60 17.03
CA THR A 41 6.45 -0.90 17.93
C THR A 41 5.53 0.30 18.13
N LEU A 42 6.11 1.49 18.39
CA LEU A 42 5.34 2.72 18.64
C LEU A 42 4.76 3.32 17.36
N VAL A 43 5.46 3.22 16.22
CA VAL A 43 5.00 3.77 14.93
C VAL A 43 3.91 2.90 14.29
N ARG A 44 3.83 1.61 14.63
CA ARG A 44 2.73 0.73 14.22
C ARG A 44 1.36 1.12 14.81
N LEU A 45 1.30 2.01 15.79
CA LEU A 45 0.05 2.45 16.41
C LEU A 45 -0.77 3.41 15.54
N LYS A 46 -0.22 3.94 14.45
CA LYS A 46 -1.05 4.57 13.40
C LYS A 46 -1.71 3.45 12.61
N GLU A 47 -2.97 3.16 12.95
CA GLU A 47 -3.83 2.32 12.12
C GLU A 47 -3.76 2.83 10.68
N LYS A 48 -3.41 1.92 9.76
CA LYS A 48 -3.56 2.22 8.33
C LYS A 48 -5.05 2.34 8.10
N ILE A 49 -5.52 3.55 7.82
CA ILE A 49 -6.91 3.76 7.38
C ILE A 49 -7.07 2.89 6.12
N PRO A 50 -7.94 1.86 6.13
CA PRO A 50 -8.17 1.08 4.94
C PRO A 50 -8.67 2.03 3.85
N PHE A 51 -8.14 1.88 2.63
CA PHE A 51 -8.49 2.72 1.48
C PHE A 51 -9.98 2.61 1.09
N MET A 52 -10.68 1.58 1.58
CA MET A 52 -12.03 1.26 1.13
C MET A 52 -13.15 2.06 1.83
N PRO A 53 -13.11 2.33 3.15
CA PRO A 53 -14.09 3.21 3.81
C PRO A 53 -13.65 4.68 3.90
N THR A 54 -12.79 5.18 3.02
CA THR A 54 -12.46 6.62 3.02
C THR A 54 -13.61 7.42 2.38
N GLN A 55 -14.25 8.26 3.19
CA GLN A 55 -15.16 9.32 2.73
C GLN A 55 -14.34 10.54 2.29
N ASN A 56 -14.94 11.44 1.49
CA ASN A 56 -14.31 12.68 1.01
C ASN A 56 -13.01 12.44 0.21
N CYS A 57 -13.05 11.54 -0.76
CA CYS A 57 -11.92 11.24 -1.62
C CYS A 57 -12.24 11.50 -3.09
N VAL A 58 -11.19 11.87 -3.82
CA VAL A 58 -11.20 11.93 -5.28
C VAL A 58 -10.75 10.56 -5.80
N TYR A 59 -11.54 9.92 -6.65
CA TYR A 59 -11.23 8.61 -7.22
C TYR A 59 -11.19 8.66 -8.75
N LYS A 60 -10.37 7.78 -9.33
CA LYS A 60 -10.21 7.59 -10.77
C LYS A 60 -10.69 6.19 -11.15
N LEU A 61 -11.74 6.11 -11.96
CA LEU A 61 -12.27 4.85 -12.49
C LEU A 61 -11.84 4.71 -13.96
N GLY A 62 -11.03 3.70 -14.26
CA GLY A 62 -10.66 3.36 -15.63
C GLY A 62 -11.69 2.46 -16.29
N CYS A 63 -11.96 2.70 -17.57
CA CYS A 63 -12.62 1.71 -18.41
C CYS A 63 -11.65 0.55 -18.68
N VAL A 64 -12.18 -0.67 -18.79
CA VAL A 64 -11.38 -1.85 -19.13
C VAL A 64 -11.15 -1.93 -20.64
N ASP A 65 -12.11 -1.43 -21.42
CA ASP A 65 -12.13 -1.57 -22.88
C ASP A 65 -11.62 -0.31 -23.60
N CYS A 66 -11.28 0.77 -22.89
CA CYS A 66 -10.68 1.98 -23.46
C CYS A 66 -9.87 2.80 -22.43
N ASP A 67 -9.00 3.68 -22.92
CA ASP A 67 -8.18 4.59 -22.10
C ASP A 67 -8.98 5.75 -21.47
N ALA A 68 -10.31 5.64 -21.42
CA ALA A 68 -11.14 6.64 -20.78
C ALA A 68 -11.11 6.47 -19.26
N PHE A 69 -10.98 7.59 -18.56
CA PHE A 69 -10.99 7.64 -17.11
C PHE A 69 -12.06 8.61 -16.62
N TYR A 70 -12.86 8.16 -15.66
CA TYR A 70 -13.79 9.01 -14.93
C TYR A 70 -13.14 9.45 -13.62
N ASN A 71 -12.94 10.76 -13.46
CA ASN A 71 -12.48 11.37 -12.22
C ASN A 71 -13.68 11.97 -11.50
N GLY A 72 -13.94 11.53 -10.26
CA GLY A 72 -15.06 12.01 -9.48
C GLY A 72 -14.69 12.24 -8.03
N GLU A 73 -15.30 13.26 -7.43
CA GLU A 73 -15.29 13.46 -5.98
C GLU A 73 -16.48 12.69 -5.36
N SER A 74 -16.25 12.01 -4.23
CA SER A 74 -17.33 11.41 -3.45
C SER A 74 -17.21 11.77 -1.98
N SER A 75 -18.24 12.44 -1.46
CA SER A 75 -18.46 12.61 -0.03
C SER A 75 -18.97 11.32 0.65
N ARG A 76 -19.36 10.30 -0.14
CA ARG A 76 -19.77 8.96 0.32
C ARG A 76 -18.65 7.94 0.09
N GLU A 77 -18.76 6.77 0.69
CA GLU A 77 -17.80 5.67 0.45
C GLU A 77 -17.69 5.32 -1.04
N ILE A 78 -16.45 5.13 -1.52
CA ILE A 78 -16.12 4.82 -2.92
C ILE A 78 -16.90 3.60 -3.42
N LEU A 79 -17.02 2.57 -2.58
CA LEU A 79 -17.71 1.32 -2.92
C LEU A 79 -19.19 1.54 -3.26
N THR A 80 -19.85 2.45 -2.54
CA THR A 80 -21.26 2.77 -2.78
C THR A 80 -21.41 3.48 -4.12
N ARG A 81 -20.52 4.44 -4.43
CA ARG A 81 -20.53 5.15 -5.72
C ARG A 81 -20.19 4.26 -6.90
N ALA A 82 -19.22 3.36 -6.75
CA ALA A 82 -18.89 2.40 -7.79
C ALA A 82 -20.08 1.48 -8.13
N LYS A 83 -20.80 0.98 -7.11
CA LYS A 83 -22.01 0.16 -7.30
C LYS A 83 -23.13 0.95 -7.99
N GLU A 84 -23.37 2.20 -7.59
CA GLU A 84 -24.34 3.09 -8.25
C GLU A 84 -23.98 3.30 -9.72
N HIS A 85 -22.70 3.57 -10.02
CA HIS A 85 -22.22 3.77 -11.38
C HIS A 85 -22.43 2.53 -12.25
N ILE A 86 -22.03 1.34 -11.78
CA ILE A 86 -22.26 0.07 -12.49
C ILE A 86 -23.76 -0.18 -12.72
N ARG A 87 -24.60 0.16 -11.74
CA ARG A 87 -26.06 0.02 -11.89
C ARG A 87 -26.61 1.00 -12.93
N TYR A 88 -26.04 2.19 -13.05
CA TYR A 88 -26.44 3.19 -14.04
C TYR A 88 -26.03 2.77 -15.45
N THR A 89 -24.80 2.28 -15.65
CA THR A 89 -24.31 1.83 -16.95
C THR A 89 -25.01 0.56 -17.45
N LYS A 90 -25.52 -0.29 -16.55
CA LYS A 90 -26.31 -1.48 -16.91
C LYS A 90 -27.77 -1.21 -17.25
N LYS A 91 -28.29 0.00 -16.98
CA LYS A 91 -29.67 0.35 -17.37
C LYS A 91 -29.70 0.72 -18.86
N PRO A 92 -30.71 0.25 -19.64
CA PRO A 92 -30.90 0.73 -21.00
C PRO A 92 -31.11 2.25 -20.98
N PRO A 93 -30.62 2.99 -21.99
CA PRO A 93 -30.67 4.44 -22.00
C PRO A 93 -32.13 4.90 -21.94
N ASN A 94 -32.52 5.50 -20.81
CA ASN A 94 -33.74 6.28 -20.75
C ASN A 94 -33.46 7.60 -21.47
N ASN A 95 -34.23 7.89 -22.51
CA ASN A 95 -34.21 9.09 -23.33
C ASN A 95 -34.55 10.34 -22.48
N ASN A 96 -33.60 10.81 -21.67
CA ASN A 96 -33.63 12.12 -21.01
C ASN A 96 -32.19 12.64 -20.95
N ASN A 97 -31.77 13.23 -22.07
CA ASN A 97 -30.44 13.78 -22.33
C ASN A 97 -30.13 15.02 -21.48
N SER A 98 -29.43 14.88 -20.36
CA SER A 98 -28.80 16.06 -19.73
C SER A 98 -27.39 15.89 -19.17
N ILE A 99 -26.80 14.68 -19.14
CA ILE A 99 -25.49 14.48 -18.48
C ILE A 99 -24.42 13.84 -19.39
N SER A 100 -24.79 13.40 -20.60
CA SER A 100 -23.86 12.80 -21.58
C SER A 100 -22.79 13.77 -22.14
N ARG A 101 -22.85 15.06 -21.80
CA ARG A 101 -21.91 16.08 -22.31
C ARG A 101 -20.58 16.19 -21.55
N ASN A 102 -20.43 15.53 -20.41
CA ASN A 102 -19.22 15.73 -19.58
C ASN A 102 -18.06 14.76 -19.88
N PHE A 103 -18.23 13.81 -20.82
CA PHE A 103 -17.17 12.87 -21.20
C PHE A 103 -16.16 13.42 -22.22
N GLN A 104 -16.25 14.69 -22.65
CA GLN A 104 -15.40 15.23 -23.72
C GLN A 104 -14.54 16.45 -23.38
N GLN A 105 -14.42 16.92 -22.13
CA GLN A 105 -13.53 18.07 -21.85
C GLN A 105 -12.58 17.80 -20.69
N SER A 106 -11.43 17.22 -21.02
CA SER A 106 -10.14 17.49 -20.34
C SER A 106 -9.02 16.82 -21.14
N SER A 107 -8.79 17.33 -22.35
CA SER A 107 -7.53 17.18 -23.08
C SER A 107 -7.08 18.58 -23.48
N ASN A 108 -6.46 19.26 -22.51
CA ASN A 108 -5.37 20.25 -22.59
C ASN A 108 -5.31 21.02 -21.27
#